data_AF-A0AAE2SC57-F1
#
_entry.id   AF-A0AAE2SC57-F1
#
_cell.length_a   1.000
_cell.length_b   1.000
_cell.length_c   1.000
_cell.angle_alpha   90.00
_cell.angle_beta   90.00
_cell.angle_gamma   90.00
#
_symmetry.space_group_name_H-M   'P 1'
#
loop_
_entity.id
_entity.type
_entity.pdbx_description
1 polymer ?
#
loop_
_entity_poly.entity_id
_entity_poly.type
_entity_poly.pdbx_seq_one_letter_code
_entity_poly.pdbx_strand_id
1 'polypeptide(L)'
;MESLNSGVMQFDDFEAFCVDPYQNISVNQTLTYAQELTFSNPATSDAIARLVGNYYTSGQSSQEAAATQWAIWEVVIDGVSSANLSDGNNRVYNTATASLAESYLNDLDNMTAADVVYLTNKKYQDVVTVVPEPSSLALLGLGVVGFILRRKRA
;
A
#
# COMPACT_ATOMS: atom_id res chain seq x y z
N MET A 1 12.52 -13.93 8.64
CA MET A 1 11.06 -14.10 8.77
C MET A 1 10.72 -13.95 10.25
N GLU A 2 10.52 -12.72 10.69
CA GLU A 2 9.96 -12.46 12.02
C GLU A 2 8.44 -12.63 11.92
N SER A 3 7.93 -13.68 12.56
CA SER A 3 6.50 -13.93 12.70
C SER A 3 5.92 -12.91 13.67
N LEU A 4 4.98 -12.08 13.22
CA LEU A 4 4.13 -11.31 14.12
C LEU A 4 3.33 -12.28 15.03
N ASN A 5 2.99 -11.81 16.23
CA ASN A 5 2.13 -12.54 17.17
C ASN A 5 0.86 -13.02 16.47
N SER A 6 0.51 -14.30 16.65
CA SER A 6 -0.67 -14.89 16.00
C SER A 6 -1.94 -14.19 16.47
N GLY A 7 -2.69 -13.60 15.54
CA GLY A 7 -4.01 -13.03 15.73
C GLY A 7 -4.78 -13.06 14.40
N VAL A 8 -6.10 -13.10 14.47
CA VAL A 8 -6.96 -12.94 13.28
C VAL A 8 -7.33 -11.46 13.20
N MET A 9 -6.82 -10.75 12.19
CA MET A 9 -7.35 -9.44 11.85
C MET A 9 -8.61 -9.63 11.02
N GLN A 10 -9.75 -9.17 11.54
CA GLN A 10 -11.01 -9.15 10.83
C GLN A 10 -11.28 -7.72 10.37
N PHE A 11 -11.30 -7.53 9.06
CA PHE A 11 -11.66 -6.27 8.42
C PHE A 11 -13.07 -6.43 7.82
N ASP A 12 -13.95 -5.48 8.11
CA ASP A 12 -15.26 -5.40 7.45
C ASP A 12 -15.13 -4.71 6.08
N ASP A 13 -14.36 -3.61 6.01
CA ASP A 13 -13.95 -2.92 4.79
C ASP A 13 -12.52 -2.36 4.95
N PHE A 14 -11.71 -2.40 3.90
CA PHE A 14 -10.39 -1.78 3.87
C PHE A 14 -10.00 -1.36 2.44
N GLU A 15 -9.20 -0.31 2.34
CA GLU A 15 -8.62 0.13 1.07
C GLU A 15 -7.31 -0.61 0.80
N ALA A 16 -7.15 -1.10 -0.43
CA ALA A 16 -5.99 -1.87 -0.82
C ALA A 16 -5.70 -1.73 -2.31
N PHE A 17 -4.44 -1.99 -2.68
CA PHE A 17 -4.01 -2.13 -4.06
C PHE A 17 -3.67 -3.57 -4.37
N CYS A 18 -3.95 -3.99 -5.60
CA CYS A 18 -3.58 -5.31 -6.08
C CYS A 18 -2.06 -5.36 -6.34
N VAL A 19 -1.41 -6.47 -6.00
CA VAL A 19 0.03 -6.65 -6.21
C VAL A 19 0.31 -7.60 -7.37
N ASP A 20 -0.52 -8.63 -7.59
CA ASP A 20 -0.31 -9.61 -8.67
C ASP A 20 -1.26 -9.37 -9.87
N PRO A 21 -0.79 -8.89 -11.02
CA PRO A 21 -1.65 -8.65 -12.18
C PRO A 21 -2.23 -9.93 -12.81
N TYR A 22 -1.73 -11.12 -12.45
CA TYR A 22 -2.16 -12.40 -13.03
C TYR A 22 -3.24 -13.11 -12.22
N GLN A 23 -3.51 -12.67 -11.00
CA GLN A 23 -4.54 -13.24 -10.14
C GLN A 23 -5.83 -12.44 -10.19
N ASN A 24 -6.96 -13.16 -10.09
CA ASN A 24 -8.28 -12.54 -10.09
C ASN A 24 -8.70 -12.13 -8.68
N ILE A 25 -9.35 -10.97 -8.58
CA ILE A 25 -10.08 -10.59 -7.38
C ILE A 25 -11.39 -11.36 -7.31
N SER A 26 -11.79 -11.78 -6.11
CA SER A 26 -13.11 -12.36 -5.88
C SER A 26 -13.92 -11.44 -4.98
N VAL A 27 -15.14 -11.15 -5.41
CA VAL A 27 -16.08 -10.28 -4.70
C VAL A 27 -17.16 -11.11 -4.00
N ASN A 28 -17.83 -10.52 -3.01
CA ASN A 28 -18.96 -11.11 -2.28
C ASN A 28 -18.66 -12.41 -1.52
N GLN A 29 -17.43 -12.57 -1.03
CA GLN A 29 -17.05 -13.70 -0.18
C GLN A 29 -16.01 -13.31 0.87
N THR A 30 -16.03 -14.00 2.00
CA THR A 30 -14.99 -13.87 3.02
C THR A 30 -13.75 -14.66 2.60
N LEU A 31 -12.59 -13.99 2.56
CA LEU A 31 -11.31 -14.57 2.21
C LEU A 31 -10.38 -14.61 3.42
N THR A 32 -9.57 -15.66 3.52
CA THR A 32 -8.47 -15.74 4.48
C THR A 32 -7.16 -15.52 3.74
N TYR A 33 -6.42 -14.50 4.15
CA TYR A 33 -5.10 -14.17 3.61
C TYR A 33 -4.00 -14.55 4.60
N ALA A 34 -2.84 -14.92 4.08
CA ALA A 34 -1.61 -14.95 4.86
C ALA A 34 -1.02 -13.54 4.89
N GLN A 35 -0.50 -13.13 6.05
CA GLN A 35 0.07 -11.81 6.23
C GLN A 35 1.60 -11.86 6.10
N GLU A 36 2.15 -10.98 5.27
CA GLU A 36 3.60 -10.84 5.08
C GLU A 36 4.01 -9.37 5.25
N LEU A 37 5.24 -9.14 5.71
CA LEU A 37 5.80 -7.79 5.93
C LEU A 37 6.54 -7.24 4.71
N THR A 38 6.96 -8.12 3.81
CA THR A 38 7.74 -7.76 2.63
C THR A 38 7.26 -8.56 1.43
N PHE A 39 7.20 -7.92 0.27
CA PHE A 39 7.12 -8.63 -0.99
C PHE A 39 8.45 -9.33 -1.32
N SER A 40 8.43 -10.39 -2.14
CA SER A 40 9.57 -11.30 -2.36
C SER A 40 10.91 -10.62 -2.69
N ASN A 41 10.88 -9.42 -3.28
CA ASN A 41 12.03 -8.56 -3.50
C ASN A 41 11.95 -7.29 -2.62
N PRO A 42 12.96 -7.00 -1.77
CA PRO A 42 12.96 -5.81 -0.91
C PRO A 42 12.85 -4.48 -1.67
N ALA A 43 13.48 -4.35 -2.84
CA ALA A 43 13.41 -3.13 -3.64
C ALA A 43 11.99 -2.90 -4.18
N THR A 44 11.34 -3.96 -4.69
CA THR A 44 9.93 -3.90 -5.08
C THR A 44 9.03 -3.60 -3.89
N SER A 45 9.33 -4.18 -2.72
CA SER A 45 8.56 -3.92 -1.50
C SER A 45 8.65 -2.45 -1.04
N ASP A 46 9.84 -1.85 -1.11
CA ASP A 46 10.04 -0.42 -0.80
C ASP A 46 9.35 0.49 -1.82
N ALA A 47 9.45 0.15 -3.11
CA ALA A 47 8.76 0.87 -4.18
C ALA A 47 7.24 0.86 -3.98
N ILE A 48 6.65 -0.29 -3.69
CA ILE A 48 5.20 -0.41 -3.42
C ILE A 48 4.83 0.44 -2.19
N ALA A 49 5.60 0.36 -1.09
CA ALA A 49 5.34 1.14 0.11
C ALA A 49 5.36 2.66 -0.15
N ARG A 50 6.26 3.14 -1.02
CA ARG A 50 6.35 4.54 -1.44
C ARG A 50 5.20 4.97 -2.34
N LEU A 51 4.82 4.15 -3.32
CA LEU A 51 3.67 4.41 -4.19
C LEU A 51 2.36 4.48 -3.39
N VAL A 52 2.19 3.57 -2.42
CA VAL A 52 1.06 3.58 -1.49
C VAL A 52 1.11 4.81 -0.60
N GLY A 53 2.26 5.14 -0.01
CA GLY A 53 2.42 6.34 0.82
C GLY A 53 2.10 7.63 0.07
N ASN A 54 2.58 7.77 -1.16
CA ASN A 54 2.26 8.90 -2.03
C ASN A 54 0.75 9.06 -2.22
N TYR A 55 0.02 7.97 -2.51
CA TYR A 55 -1.44 7.99 -2.63
C TYR A 55 -2.14 8.47 -1.35
N TYR A 56 -1.77 7.95 -0.18
CA TYR A 56 -2.40 8.35 1.08
C TYR A 56 -2.07 9.78 1.51
N THR A 57 -0.99 10.36 0.99
CA THR A 57 -0.64 11.78 1.18
C THR A 57 -1.21 12.71 0.10
N SER A 58 -1.85 12.17 -0.94
CA SER A 58 -2.39 12.93 -2.07
C SER A 58 -3.89 13.24 -1.92
N GLY A 59 -4.53 13.66 -3.02
CA GLY A 59 -5.97 13.92 -3.06
C GLY A 59 -6.84 12.67 -3.02
N GLN A 60 -6.25 11.46 -3.14
CA GLN A 60 -6.95 10.16 -3.15
C GLN A 60 -8.09 10.07 -4.17
N SER A 61 -7.94 10.73 -5.31
CA SER A 61 -8.90 10.65 -6.42
C SER A 61 -8.84 9.30 -7.13
N SER A 62 -9.89 8.97 -7.88
CA SER A 62 -9.94 7.74 -8.69
C SER A 62 -8.83 7.69 -9.74
N GLN A 63 -8.36 8.84 -10.23
CA GLN A 63 -7.25 8.91 -11.18
C GLN A 63 -5.91 8.61 -10.49
N GLU A 64 -5.69 9.13 -9.28
CA GLU A 64 -4.49 8.84 -8.47
C GLU A 64 -4.48 7.37 -8.06
N ALA A 65 -5.61 6.80 -7.63
CA ALA A 65 -5.72 5.38 -7.31
C ALA A 65 -5.38 4.50 -8.52
N ALA A 66 -5.91 4.84 -9.71
CA ALA A 66 -5.60 4.11 -10.93
C ALA A 66 -4.11 4.23 -11.30
N ALA A 67 -3.53 5.43 -11.18
CA ALA A 67 -2.12 5.64 -11.48
C ALA A 67 -1.20 4.86 -10.52
N THR A 68 -1.51 4.87 -9.23
CA THR A 68 -0.80 4.07 -8.22
C THR A 68 -0.92 2.58 -8.52
N GLN A 69 -2.10 2.08 -8.88
CA GLN A 69 -2.30 0.67 -9.23
C GLN A 69 -1.43 0.23 -10.42
N TRP A 70 -1.36 1.05 -11.47
CA TRP A 70 -0.53 0.75 -12.64
C TRP A 70 0.96 0.81 -12.34
N ALA A 71 1.41 1.81 -11.56
CA ALA A 71 2.80 1.89 -11.13
C ALA A 71 3.22 0.68 -10.27
N ILE A 72 2.32 0.17 -9.40
CA ILE A 72 2.58 -1.06 -8.62
C ILE A 72 2.80 -2.26 -9.55
N TRP A 73 1.91 -2.47 -10.53
CA TRP A 73 2.09 -3.59 -11.47
C TRP A 73 3.34 -3.47 -12.32
N GLU A 74 3.72 -2.25 -12.68
CA GLU A 74 4.95 -1.98 -13.41
C GLU A 74 6.19 -2.43 -12.61
N VAL A 75 6.32 -2.01 -11.34
CA VAL A 75 7.47 -2.41 -10.51
C VAL A 75 7.46 -3.89 -10.12
N VAL A 76 6.29 -4.55 -10.17
CA VAL A 76 6.16 -5.99 -9.92
C VAL A 76 6.57 -6.81 -11.14
N ILE A 77 6.14 -6.42 -12.34
CA ILE A 77 6.42 -7.18 -13.57
C ILE A 77 7.83 -6.91 -14.08
N ASP A 78 8.18 -5.64 -14.30
CA ASP A 78 9.41 -5.26 -14.99
C ASP A 78 10.54 -4.95 -13.98
N GLY A 79 10.20 -4.76 -12.70
CA GLY A 79 11.15 -4.49 -11.63
C GLY A 79 11.52 -3.00 -11.56
N VAL A 80 11.91 -2.55 -10.36
CA VAL A 80 12.11 -1.12 -10.05
C VAL A 80 13.08 -0.42 -11.03
N SER A 81 14.18 -1.07 -11.41
CA SER A 81 15.19 -0.48 -12.30
C SER A 81 14.79 -0.39 -13.77
N SER A 82 13.71 -1.07 -14.17
CA SER A 82 13.26 -1.15 -15.56
C SER A 82 11.81 -0.70 -15.73
N ALA A 83 11.17 -0.27 -14.64
CA ALA A 83 9.80 0.20 -14.61
C ALA A 83 9.62 1.44 -15.50
N ASN A 84 8.81 1.31 -16.54
CA ASN A 84 8.52 2.38 -17.50
C ASN A 84 7.21 2.07 -18.23
N LEU A 85 6.20 2.92 -18.10
CA LEU A 85 4.90 2.70 -18.74
C LEU A 85 4.86 3.14 -20.21
N SER A 86 5.94 3.77 -20.70
CA SER A 86 6.12 4.14 -22.10
C SER A 86 6.82 3.06 -22.93
N ASP A 87 7.46 2.08 -22.29
CA ASP A 87 8.17 0.97 -22.92
C ASP A 87 8.23 -0.24 -21.99
N GLY A 88 7.90 -1.44 -22.44
CA GLY A 88 7.89 -2.63 -21.57
C GLY A 88 6.70 -3.56 -21.78
N ASN A 89 6.44 -4.41 -20.78
CA ASN A 89 5.43 -5.46 -20.84
C ASN A 89 4.04 -4.99 -20.44
N ASN A 90 3.94 -3.85 -19.74
CA ASN A 90 2.69 -3.26 -19.29
C ASN A 90 2.33 -2.02 -20.13
N ARG A 91 1.09 -1.94 -20.60
CA ARG A 91 0.64 -0.83 -21.48
C ARG A 91 -0.71 -0.29 -21.04
N VAL A 92 -0.75 1.02 -20.83
CA VAL A 92 -1.95 1.74 -20.40
C VAL A 92 -2.47 2.60 -21.55
N TYR A 93 -3.69 2.30 -22.03
CA TYR A 93 -4.31 3.06 -23.11
C TYR A 93 -4.86 4.42 -22.66
N ASN A 94 -5.19 4.57 -21.38
CA ASN A 94 -5.58 5.86 -20.83
C ASN A 94 -4.33 6.74 -20.65
N THR A 95 -4.16 7.72 -21.52
CA THR A 95 -2.97 8.58 -21.54
C THR A 95 -2.81 9.37 -20.26
N ALA A 96 -3.88 9.84 -19.63
CA ALA A 96 -3.81 10.62 -18.40
C ALA A 96 -3.39 9.78 -17.19
N THR A 97 -3.89 8.55 -17.08
CA THR A 97 -3.45 7.59 -16.05
C THR A 97 -2.02 7.14 -16.30
N ALA A 98 -1.66 6.84 -17.56
CA ALA A 98 -0.32 6.43 -17.94
C ALA A 98 0.71 7.52 -17.58
N SER A 99 0.45 8.77 -17.96
CA SER A 99 1.36 9.88 -17.65
C SER A 99 1.48 10.15 -16.15
N LEU A 100 0.39 10.01 -15.39
CA LEU A 100 0.45 10.19 -13.94
C LEU A 100 1.23 9.06 -13.26
N ALA A 101 0.97 7.81 -13.65
CA ALA A 101 1.70 6.65 -13.12
C ALA A 101 3.19 6.72 -13.48
N GLU A 102 3.52 7.13 -14.70
CA GLU A 102 4.90 7.38 -15.14
C GLU A 102 5.57 8.46 -14.28
N SER A 103 4.84 9.54 -13.94
CA SER A 103 5.38 10.56 -13.03
C SER A 103 5.68 10.00 -11.63
N TYR A 104 4.88 9.04 -11.14
CA TYR A 104 5.12 8.40 -9.86
C TYR A 104 6.35 7.49 -9.87
N LEU A 105 6.55 6.74 -10.96
CA LEU A 105 7.75 5.92 -11.14
C LEU A 105 9.02 6.76 -11.19
N ASN A 106 8.97 7.91 -11.87
CA ASN A 106 10.11 8.83 -11.98
C ASN A 106 10.43 9.57 -10.66
N ASP A 107 9.44 9.76 -9.78
CA ASP A 107 9.59 10.47 -8.51
C ASP A 107 9.71 9.53 -7.30
N LEU A 108 9.80 8.22 -7.53
CA LEU A 108 9.72 7.18 -6.50
C LEU A 108 10.67 7.42 -5.33
N ASP A 109 11.91 7.80 -5.60
CA ASP A 109 12.94 8.02 -4.57
C ASP A 109 12.63 9.20 -3.63
N ASN A 110 11.80 10.15 -4.07
CA ASN A 110 11.40 11.34 -3.30
C ASN A 110 10.13 11.12 -2.48
N MET A 111 9.43 9.99 -2.69
CA MET A 111 8.20 9.65 -1.97
C MET A 111 8.50 9.07 -0.58
N THR A 112 7.62 9.34 0.37
CA THR A 112 7.69 8.72 1.71
C THR A 112 7.02 7.34 1.67
N ALA A 113 7.72 6.31 2.15
CA ALA A 113 7.16 4.97 2.30
C ALA A 113 6.08 4.95 3.41
N ALA A 114 4.94 4.34 3.13
CA ALA A 114 3.94 4.00 4.14
C ALA A 114 4.27 2.67 4.82
N ASP A 115 3.81 2.51 6.06
CA ASP A 115 3.79 1.20 6.73
C ASP A 115 2.70 0.33 6.11
N VAL A 116 3.13 -0.62 5.28
CA VAL A 116 2.25 -1.52 4.53
C VAL A 116 2.33 -2.95 5.01
N VAL A 117 1.25 -3.68 4.76
CA VAL A 117 1.15 -5.12 4.97
C VAL A 117 0.69 -5.79 3.68
N TYR A 118 1.31 -6.93 3.38
CA TYR A 118 0.95 -7.75 2.22
C TYR A 118 0.02 -8.87 2.68
N LEU A 119 -1.11 -8.99 1.99
CA LEU A 119 -2.10 -10.03 2.19
C LEU A 119 -2.03 -10.96 0.98
N THR A 120 -1.49 -12.17 1.19
CA THR A 120 -1.23 -13.13 0.13
C THR A 120 -2.22 -14.30 0.16
N ASN A 121 -2.60 -14.79 -1.01
CA ASN A 121 -3.48 -15.93 -1.17
C ASN A 121 -3.09 -16.77 -2.39
N LYS A 122 -3.07 -18.10 -2.22
CA LYS A 122 -2.66 -19.02 -3.29
C LYS A 122 -3.61 -19.07 -4.48
N LYS A 123 -4.85 -18.58 -4.33
CA LYS A 123 -5.93 -18.71 -5.33
C LYS A 123 -6.51 -17.37 -5.77
N TYR A 124 -6.42 -16.35 -4.94
CA TYR A 124 -7.05 -15.05 -5.14
C TYR A 124 -6.02 -13.95 -5.08
N GLN A 125 -6.34 -12.80 -5.66
CA GLN A 125 -5.49 -11.62 -5.75
C GLN A 125 -4.76 -11.27 -4.45
N ASP A 126 -3.43 -11.23 -4.52
CA ASP A 126 -2.58 -10.64 -3.50
C ASP A 126 -2.80 -9.12 -3.44
N VAL A 127 -2.96 -8.59 -2.23
CA VAL A 127 -3.20 -7.16 -2.02
C VAL A 127 -2.24 -6.57 -1.01
N VAL A 128 -1.97 -5.27 -1.15
CA VAL A 128 -1.22 -4.47 -0.20
C VAL A 128 -2.14 -3.42 0.41
N THR A 129 -2.10 -3.27 1.72
CA THR A 129 -2.88 -2.27 2.45
C THR A 129 -2.01 -1.59 3.50
N VAL A 130 -2.38 -0.38 3.90
CA VAL A 130 -1.72 0.32 4.99
C VAL A 130 -2.13 -0.29 6.33
N VAL A 131 -1.20 -0.33 7.27
CA VAL A 131 -1.53 -0.72 8.63
C VAL A 131 -2.32 0.43 9.27
N PRO A 132 -3.57 0.22 9.72
CA PRO A 132 -4.26 1.24 10.50
C PRO A 132 -3.41 1.54 11.72
N GLU A 133 -3.01 2.80 11.89
CA GLU A 133 -2.21 3.20 13.05
C GLU A 133 -2.87 2.65 14.32
N PRO A 134 -2.11 1.96 15.20
CA PRO A 134 -2.69 1.43 16.41
C PRO A 134 -3.37 2.56 17.18
N SER A 135 -4.65 2.38 17.56
CA SER A 135 -5.40 3.32 18.42
C SER A 135 -4.67 3.67 19.73
N SER A 136 -3.66 2.88 20.09
CA SER A 136 -2.62 3.16 21.07
C SER A 136 -1.95 4.54 20.92
N LEU A 137 -1.71 5.03 19.69
CA LEU A 137 -1.14 6.37 19.45
C LEU A 137 -2.13 7.48 19.83
N ALA A 138 -3.41 7.30 19.50
CA ALA A 138 -4.46 8.22 19.93
C ALA A 138 -4.59 8.23 21.46
N LEU A 139 -4.51 7.05 22.10
CA LEU A 139 -4.51 6.94 23.57
C LEU A 139 -3.26 7.56 24.21
N LEU A 140 -2.10 7.41 23.59
CA LEU A 140 -0.87 8.07 24.04
C LEU A 140 -1.01 9.60 23.96
N GLY A 141 -1.51 10.11 22.83
CA GLY A 141 -1.78 11.54 22.65
C GLY A 141 -2.77 12.07 23.69
N LEU A 142 -3.88 11.37 23.92
CA LEU A 142 -4.85 11.71 24.95
C LEU A 142 -4.26 11.62 26.37
N GLY A 143 -3.40 10.64 26.63
CA GLY A 143 -2.70 10.48 27.90
C GLY A 143 -1.76 11.66 28.20
N VAL A 144 -0.98 12.09 27.21
CA VAL A 144 -0.08 13.25 27.33
C VAL A 144 -0.89 14.53 27.56
N VAL A 145 -1.96 14.75 26.79
CA VAL A 145 -2.84 15.92 26.96
C VAL A 145 -3.49 15.91 28.35
N GLY A 146 -4.03 14.77 28.79
CA GLY A 146 -4.61 14.62 30.12
C GLY A 146 -3.63 14.90 31.26
N PHE A 147 -2.36 14.46 31.10
CA PHE A 147 -1.31 14.73 32.08
C PHE A 147 -0.93 16.22 32.15
N ILE A 148 -0.83 16.90 31.01
CA ILE A 148 -0.55 18.34 30.94
C ILE A 148 -1.69 19.14 31.57
N LEU A 149 -2.95 18.80 31.27
CA LEU A 149 -4.13 19.45 31.85
C LEU A 149 -4.22 19.25 33.37
N ARG A 150 -3.86 18.06 33.87
CA ARG A 150 -3.80 17.80 35.32
C ARG A 150 -2.75 18.66 36.01
N ARG A 151 -1.58 18.86 35.38
CA ARG A 151 -0.49 19.67 35.94
C ARG A 151 -0.80 21.17 35.96
N LYS A 152 -1.71 21.65 35.12
CA LYS A 152 -2.17 23.05 35.12
C LYS A 152 -3.27 23.35 36.15
N ARG A 153 -3.88 22.30 36.73
CA ARG A 153 -4.94 22.42 37.75
C ARG A 153 -4.45 22.19 39.18
N ALA A 154 -3.21 21.71 39.36
CA ALA A 154 -2.52 21.64 40.64
C ALA A 154 -1.60 22.85 40.80
#